data_AF-A0A925J934-F1
#
_entry.id   AF-A0A925J934-F1
#
_cell.length_a   1.000
_cell.length_b   1.000
_cell.length_c   1.000
_cell.angle_alpha   90.00
_cell.angle_beta   90.00
_cell.angle_gamma   90.00
#
_symmetry.space_group_name_H-M   'P 1'
#
loop_
_entity.id
_entity.type
_entity.pdbx_description
1 polymer ?
#
loop_
_entity_poly.entity_id
_entity_poly.type
_entity_poly.pdbx_seq_one_letter_code
_entity_poly.pdbx_strand_id
1 'polypeptide(L)'
;MKTIFRFLSLSLLLAGMVAVGTTDGFAQDPCADTDGQTAVYTKFTSIYNKTALAEMESALATGKEFLEKYGACETLKEQIDFVKPHVTRLETAVPGEKKRLELAPFFQRFDAAIGKEPGPGSKNADEVYAAGKEILTRQPDNLNIIVPLGLVGLYESYKNNNKFADDTIKYAQ
;
A
#
# COMPACT_ATOMS: atom_id res chain seq x y z
N MET A 1 -32.77 -6.28 -25.81
CA MET A 1 -32.03 -5.14 -26.39
C MET A 1 -30.71 -5.02 -25.66
N LYS A 2 -29.59 -5.15 -26.39
CA LYS A 2 -28.21 -5.04 -25.90
C LYS A 2 -27.74 -3.60 -26.08
N THR A 3 -27.32 -2.95 -25.01
CA THR A 3 -26.60 -1.66 -25.04
C THR A 3 -25.53 -1.76 -23.95
N ILE A 4 -24.41 -2.44 -24.23
CA ILE A 4 -23.18 -1.88 -24.80
C ILE A 4 -22.70 -0.69 -23.97
N PHE A 5 -21.89 -1.04 -22.97
CA PHE A 5 -20.86 -0.20 -22.37
C PHE A 5 -20.08 0.55 -23.46
N ARG A 6 -20.05 1.87 -23.36
CA ARG A 6 -19.30 2.71 -24.27
C ARG A 6 -18.61 3.84 -23.49
N PHE A 7 -17.27 3.80 -23.57
CA PHE A 7 -16.30 4.87 -23.36
C PHE A 7 -16.09 5.30 -21.90
N LEU A 8 -15.00 4.92 -21.20
CA LEU A 8 -13.56 5.04 -21.54
C LEU A 8 -13.22 6.50 -21.87
N SER A 9 -12.82 7.26 -20.84
CA SER A 9 -11.88 8.40 -20.85
C SER A 9 -12.30 9.49 -19.86
N LEU A 10 -11.71 9.50 -18.66
CA LEU A 10 -11.17 10.75 -18.12
C LEU A 10 -10.01 10.43 -17.18
N SER A 11 -8.90 10.11 -17.82
CA SER A 11 -7.57 10.25 -17.28
C SER A 11 -7.39 11.69 -16.75
N LEU A 12 -7.28 11.85 -15.43
CA LEU A 12 -6.72 13.07 -14.85
C LEU A 12 -5.69 12.68 -13.79
N LEU A 13 -4.62 12.07 -14.28
CA LEU A 13 -3.32 12.04 -13.62
C LEU A 13 -2.36 12.83 -14.51
N LEU A 14 -1.47 13.58 -13.85
CA LEU A 14 -0.45 14.48 -14.39
C LEU A 14 -0.93 15.85 -14.89
N ALA A 15 -1.00 16.80 -13.97
CA ALA A 15 -0.41 18.10 -14.22
C ALA A 15 0.99 18.12 -13.57
N GLY A 16 1.93 17.43 -14.22
CA GLY A 16 3.34 17.74 -14.04
C GLY A 16 3.59 19.09 -14.70
N MET A 17 3.44 20.18 -13.94
CA MET A 17 4.06 21.44 -14.33
C MET A 17 5.56 21.32 -14.06
N VAL A 18 6.27 20.65 -14.98
CA VAL A 18 7.66 20.98 -15.23
C VAL A 18 7.62 22.27 -16.04
N ALA A 19 7.43 23.39 -15.34
CA ALA A 19 7.84 24.67 -15.85
C ALA A 19 9.37 24.71 -15.79
N VAL A 20 10.05 24.07 -16.75
CA VAL A 20 11.41 24.47 -17.09
C VAL A 20 11.28 25.82 -17.78
N GLY A 21 11.04 26.86 -16.99
CA GLY A 21 11.36 28.21 -17.37
C GLY A 21 12.88 28.31 -17.33
N THR A 22 13.52 28.25 -18.50
CA THR A 22 14.87 28.74 -18.68
C THR A 22 14.84 30.25 -18.48
N THR A 23 14.79 30.70 -17.23
CA THR A 23 15.37 31.99 -16.88
C THR A 23 16.84 31.70 -16.63
N ASP A 24 17.70 32.20 -17.52
CA ASP A 24 19.09 32.46 -17.17
C ASP A 24 19.08 33.28 -15.87
N GLY A 25 19.35 32.63 -14.75
CA GLY A 25 19.22 33.19 -13.42
C GLY A 25 20.25 32.52 -12.53
N PHE A 26 21.16 33.33 -12.01
CA PHE A 26 22.22 33.02 -11.07
C PHE A 26 21.92 31.80 -10.18
N ALA A 27 22.90 30.94 -9.94
CA ALA A 27 22.86 29.95 -8.87
C ALA A 27 22.51 30.68 -7.55
N GLN A 28 21.22 30.77 -7.24
CA GLN A 28 20.73 31.35 -6.00
C GLN A 28 21.02 30.33 -4.92
N ASP A 29 21.70 30.80 -3.88
CA ASP A 29 21.93 30.02 -2.67
C ASP A 29 20.57 29.47 -2.18
N PRO A 30 20.34 28.15 -2.19
CA PRO A 30 19.07 27.58 -1.74
C PRO A 30 18.81 27.89 -0.26
N CYS A 31 19.84 28.22 0.52
CA CYS A 31 19.71 28.64 1.90
C CYS A 31 19.20 30.09 2.04
N ALA A 32 19.23 30.88 0.97
CA ALA A 32 18.63 32.21 0.90
C ALA A 32 17.19 32.22 0.32
N ASP A 33 16.71 31.08 -0.21
CA ASP A 33 15.35 30.92 -0.76
C ASP A 33 14.29 30.69 0.33
N THR A 34 13.97 31.72 1.11
CA THR A 34 13.02 31.63 2.24
C THR A 34 11.62 31.19 1.82
N ASP A 35 11.18 31.60 0.63
CA ASP A 35 9.85 31.30 0.11
C ASP A 35 9.73 29.84 -0.31
N GLY A 36 10.72 29.31 -1.02
CA GLY A 36 10.76 27.90 -1.39
C GLY A 36 10.93 26.98 -0.17
N GLN A 37 11.79 27.36 0.78
CA GLN A 37 11.94 26.64 2.05
C GLN A 37 10.60 26.50 2.77
N THR A 38 9.89 27.62 2.95
CA THR A 38 8.59 27.66 3.63
C THR A 38 7.55 26.85 2.87
N ALA A 39 7.46 27.02 1.55
CA ALA A 39 6.47 26.33 0.72
C ALA A 39 6.61 24.80 0.79
N VAL A 40 7.85 24.28 0.64
CA VAL A 40 8.09 22.83 0.68
C VAL A 40 7.89 22.29 2.11
N TYR A 41 8.34 23.00 3.13
CA TYR A 41 8.15 22.59 4.53
C TYR A 41 6.67 22.58 4.95
N THR A 42 5.90 23.62 4.60
CA THR A 42 4.45 23.67 4.84
C THR A 42 3.72 22.55 4.11
N LYS A 43 4.09 22.27 2.85
CA LYS A 43 3.54 21.14 2.11
C LYS A 43 3.81 19.84 2.85
N PHE A 44 5.06 19.58 3.26
CA PHE A 44 5.41 18.37 3.99
C PHE A 44 4.62 18.22 5.31
N THR A 45 4.63 19.25 6.15
CA THR A 45 3.96 19.24 7.46
C THR A 45 2.43 19.11 7.38
N SER A 46 1.82 19.44 6.24
CA SER A 46 0.38 19.21 6.02
C SER A 46 0.02 17.72 5.79
N ILE A 47 0.98 16.89 5.34
CA ILE A 47 0.73 15.50 4.90
C ILE A 47 1.59 14.43 5.59
N TYR A 48 2.64 14.80 6.32
CA TYR A 48 3.63 13.84 6.87
C TYR A 48 3.06 12.73 7.78
N ASN A 49 1.90 12.95 8.38
CA ASN A 49 1.24 12.04 9.32
C ASN A 49 -0.01 11.36 8.73
N LYS A 50 -0.31 11.58 7.44
CA LYS A 50 -1.44 10.97 6.76
C LYS A 50 -1.20 9.48 6.50
N THR A 51 -2.30 8.74 6.32
CA THR A 51 -2.29 7.28 6.24
C THR A 51 -2.72 6.74 4.88
N ALA A 52 -3.32 7.56 4.00
CA ALA A 52 -3.63 7.13 2.65
C ALA A 52 -2.34 6.98 1.83
N LEU A 53 -2.20 5.90 1.06
CA LEU A 53 -0.97 5.60 0.31
C LEU A 53 -0.51 6.78 -0.56
N ALA A 54 -1.43 7.41 -1.30
CA ALA A 54 -1.10 8.56 -2.15
C ALA A 54 -0.56 9.76 -1.35
N GLU A 55 -1.09 10.00 -0.14
CA GLU A 55 -0.60 11.06 0.74
C GLU A 55 0.75 10.70 1.34
N MET A 56 0.98 9.43 1.69
CA MET A 56 2.27 8.93 2.18
C MET A 56 3.36 9.04 1.10
N GLU A 57 3.04 8.70 -0.15
CA GLU A 57 3.95 8.86 -1.30
C GLU A 57 4.25 10.34 -1.56
N SER A 58 3.24 11.20 -1.51
CA SER A 58 3.42 12.65 -1.64
C SER A 58 4.27 13.24 -0.50
N ALA A 59 4.06 12.78 0.74
CA ALA A 59 4.84 13.17 1.91
C ALA A 59 6.30 12.74 1.77
N LEU A 60 6.54 11.51 1.31
CA LEU A 60 7.87 10.98 1.07
C LEU A 60 8.60 11.78 -0.01
N ALA A 61 7.95 12.04 -1.14
CA ALA A 61 8.52 12.83 -2.23
C ALA A 61 8.84 14.26 -1.78
N THR A 62 7.91 14.92 -1.08
CA THR A 62 8.09 16.31 -0.61
C THR A 62 9.19 16.39 0.47
N GLY A 63 9.26 15.42 1.37
CA GLY A 63 10.31 15.38 2.40
C GLY A 63 11.70 15.13 1.80
N LYS A 64 11.80 14.26 0.79
CA LYS A 64 13.04 14.05 0.03
C LYS A 64 13.46 15.32 -0.70
N GLU A 65 12.52 15.99 -1.37
CA GLU A 65 12.78 17.27 -2.03
C GLU A 65 13.32 18.32 -1.03
N PHE A 66 12.72 18.42 0.17
CA PHE A 66 13.18 19.34 1.20
C PHE A 66 14.63 19.04 1.65
N LEU A 67 14.94 17.77 1.93
CA LEU A 67 16.26 17.35 2.37
C LEU A 67 17.32 17.47 1.27
N GLU A 68 16.95 17.24 0.01
CA GLU A 68 17.85 17.37 -1.14
C GLU A 68 18.22 18.83 -1.41
N LYS A 69 17.22 19.73 -1.41
CA LYS A 69 17.42 21.15 -1.70
C LYS A 69 18.01 21.93 -0.55
N TYR A 70 17.56 21.65 0.68
CA TYR A 70 17.82 22.48 1.85
C TYR A 70 18.56 21.77 2.98
N GLY A 71 18.88 20.47 2.84
CA GLY A 71 19.49 19.66 3.90
C GLY A 71 20.90 20.07 4.34
N ALA A 72 21.57 20.95 3.59
CA ALA A 72 22.87 21.52 3.93
C ALA A 72 22.78 22.90 4.62
N CYS A 73 21.59 23.48 4.73
CA CYS A 73 21.40 24.82 5.29
C CYS A 73 21.38 24.79 6.82
N GLU A 74 22.43 25.31 7.46
CA GLU A 74 22.53 25.35 8.93
C GLU A 74 21.39 26.12 9.60
N THR A 75 20.88 27.16 8.93
CA THR A 75 19.74 27.97 9.38
C THR A 75 18.42 27.20 9.48
N LEU A 76 18.33 26.04 8.82
CA LEU A 76 17.12 25.19 8.78
C LEU A 76 17.28 23.91 9.59
N LYS A 77 18.26 23.87 10.51
CA LYS A 77 18.58 22.67 11.29
C LYS A 77 17.35 22.06 11.97
N GLU A 78 16.47 22.88 12.56
CA GLU A 78 15.27 22.40 13.24
C GLU A 78 14.29 21.71 12.27
N GLN A 79 14.07 22.30 11.09
CA GLN A 79 13.21 21.74 10.06
C GLN A 79 13.80 20.44 9.50
N ILE A 80 15.11 20.40 9.28
CA ILE A 80 15.83 19.21 8.80
C ILE A 80 15.72 18.08 9.84
N ASP A 81 15.98 18.38 11.11
CA ASP A 81 15.90 17.43 12.22
C ASP A 81 14.47 16.90 12.40
N PHE A 82 13.44 17.68 12.05
CA PHE A 82 12.04 17.24 11.99
C PHE A 82 11.74 16.36 10.75
N VAL A 83 12.13 16.78 9.56
CA VAL A 83 11.77 16.10 8.29
C VAL A 83 12.46 14.74 8.18
N LYS A 84 13.74 14.65 8.56
CA LYS A 84 14.57 13.45 8.40
C LYS A 84 13.98 12.16 9.00
N PRO A 85 13.59 12.10 10.29
CA PRO A 85 13.02 10.88 10.86
C PRO A 85 11.68 10.49 10.20
N HIS A 86 10.89 11.47 9.76
CA HIS A 86 9.62 11.20 9.09
C HIS A 86 9.82 10.65 7.67
N VAL A 87 10.82 11.14 6.94
CA VAL A 87 11.22 10.57 5.64
C VAL A 87 11.66 9.11 5.82
N THR A 88 12.55 8.82 6.78
CA THR A 88 13.01 7.45 7.06
C THR A 88 11.85 6.51 7.43
N ARG A 89 10.90 6.98 8.24
CA ARG A 89 9.68 6.22 8.55
C ARG A 89 8.86 5.93 7.29
N LEU A 90 8.65 6.92 6.43
CA LEU A 90 7.86 6.79 5.21
C LEU A 90 8.52 5.86 4.18
N GLU A 91 9.85 5.87 4.08
CA GLU A 91 10.61 4.93 3.23
C GLU A 91 10.34 3.47 3.60
N THR A 92 10.14 3.19 4.88
CA THR A 92 9.81 1.84 5.37
C THR A 92 8.31 1.54 5.24
N ALA A 93 7.45 2.53 5.52
CA ALA A 93 6.00 2.32 5.59
C ALA A 93 5.33 2.22 4.22
N VAL A 94 5.74 3.02 3.23
CA VAL A 94 5.11 3.07 1.90
C VAL A 94 5.13 1.70 1.18
N PRO A 95 6.26 0.97 1.11
CA PRO A 95 6.27 -0.36 0.50
C PRO A 95 5.36 -1.37 1.20
N GLY A 96 5.28 -1.31 2.53
CA GLY A 96 4.40 -2.17 3.32
C GLY A 96 2.92 -1.91 3.00
N GLU A 97 2.53 -0.63 2.97
CA GLU A 97 1.16 -0.22 2.67
C GLU A 97 0.76 -0.55 1.23
N LYS A 98 1.68 -0.39 0.27
CA LYS A 98 1.46 -0.79 -1.13
C LYS A 98 1.19 -2.28 -1.26
N LYS A 99 2.00 -3.13 -0.60
CA LYS A 99 1.77 -4.58 -0.56
C LYS A 99 0.43 -4.92 0.10
N ARG A 100 0.07 -4.23 1.18
CA ARG A 100 -1.21 -4.41 1.86
C ARG A 100 -2.39 -4.14 0.93
N LEU A 101 -2.35 -3.02 0.19
CA LEU A 101 -3.40 -2.63 -0.75
C LEU A 101 -3.47 -3.56 -1.96
N GLU A 102 -2.34 -4.04 -2.46
CA GLU A 102 -2.30 -5.06 -3.52
C GLU A 102 -2.99 -6.36 -3.10
N LEU A 103 -2.79 -6.77 -1.84
CA LEU A 103 -3.34 -8.02 -1.32
C LEU A 103 -4.78 -7.88 -0.79
N ALA A 104 -5.23 -6.66 -0.49
CA ALA A 104 -6.53 -6.40 0.14
C ALA A 104 -7.72 -7.05 -0.60
N PRO A 105 -7.82 -7.03 -1.94
CA PRO A 105 -8.92 -7.69 -2.65
C PRO A 105 -8.93 -9.21 -2.46
N PHE A 106 -7.76 -9.83 -2.34
CA PHE A 106 -7.64 -11.28 -2.13
C PHE A 106 -8.08 -11.66 -0.72
N PHE A 107 -7.64 -10.90 0.30
CA PHE A 107 -8.11 -11.08 1.68
C PHE A 107 -9.62 -10.86 1.80
N GLN A 108 -10.17 -9.83 1.16
CA GLN A 108 -11.62 -9.58 1.16
C GLN A 108 -12.41 -10.75 0.54
N ARG A 109 -11.93 -11.33 -0.56
CA ARG A 109 -12.54 -12.53 -1.17
C ARG A 109 -12.45 -13.74 -0.24
N PHE A 110 -11.29 -13.95 0.36
CA PHE A 110 -11.06 -15.04 1.31
C PHE A 110 -11.99 -14.95 2.52
N ASP A 111 -12.05 -13.79 3.18
CA ASP A 111 -12.91 -13.54 4.34
C ASP A 111 -14.39 -13.71 3.99
N ALA A 112 -14.80 -13.22 2.82
CA ALA A 112 -16.18 -13.39 2.34
C ALA A 112 -16.53 -14.86 2.10
N ALA A 113 -15.59 -15.67 1.60
CA ALA A 113 -15.78 -17.08 1.31
C ALA A 113 -15.84 -17.95 2.58
N ILE A 114 -15.03 -17.61 3.60
CA ILE A 114 -15.13 -18.21 4.94
C ILE A 114 -16.49 -17.88 5.56
N GLY A 115 -16.95 -16.64 5.41
CA GLY A 115 -18.20 -16.17 5.98
C GLY A 115 -18.03 -15.67 7.43
N LYS A 116 -19.07 -15.00 7.94
CA LYS A 116 -19.04 -14.31 9.26
C LYS A 116 -19.63 -15.13 10.41
N GLU A 117 -20.18 -16.31 10.14
CA GLU A 117 -20.88 -17.08 11.18
C GLU A 117 -19.92 -18.00 11.94
N PRO A 118 -19.97 -18.00 13.28
CA PRO A 118 -19.24 -18.98 14.07
C PRO A 118 -19.87 -20.36 13.86
N GLY A 119 -19.19 -21.24 13.12
CA GLY A 119 -19.67 -22.60 12.88
C GLY A 119 -18.84 -23.39 11.85
N PRO A 120 -19.01 -24.73 11.77
CA PRO A 120 -18.15 -25.60 10.99
C PRO A 120 -18.50 -25.56 9.50
N GLY A 121 -17.94 -24.61 8.78
CA GLY A 121 -17.94 -24.63 7.32
C GLY A 121 -17.92 -23.25 6.70
N SER A 122 -16.94 -23.01 5.85
CA SER A 122 -17.02 -21.94 4.86
C SER A 122 -18.30 -22.08 4.04
N LYS A 123 -18.97 -20.96 3.72
CA LYS A 123 -20.12 -20.99 2.79
C LYS A 123 -19.75 -21.57 1.43
N ASN A 124 -18.48 -21.45 1.04
CA ASN A 124 -17.96 -21.95 -0.22
C ASN A 124 -16.49 -22.39 -0.06
N ALA A 125 -16.25 -23.67 0.24
CA ALA A 125 -14.90 -24.21 0.43
C ALA A 125 -14.03 -24.07 -0.83
N ASP A 126 -14.63 -24.22 -2.02
CA ASP A 126 -13.90 -24.04 -3.28
C ASP A 126 -13.34 -22.62 -3.44
N GLU A 127 -14.14 -21.60 -3.13
CA GLU A 127 -13.69 -20.20 -3.19
C GLU A 127 -12.66 -19.89 -2.09
N VAL A 128 -12.82 -20.47 -0.89
CA VAL A 128 -11.83 -20.32 0.19
C VAL A 128 -10.46 -20.85 -0.24
N TYR A 129 -10.40 -22.06 -0.80
CA TYR A 129 -9.14 -22.63 -1.28
C TYR A 129 -8.59 -21.88 -2.50
N ALA A 130 -9.44 -21.43 -3.42
CA ALA A 130 -9.00 -20.64 -4.57
C ALA A 130 -8.36 -19.31 -4.13
N ALA A 131 -9.07 -18.51 -3.32
CA ALA A 131 -8.58 -17.24 -2.82
C ALA A 131 -7.36 -17.41 -1.90
N GLY A 132 -7.37 -18.44 -1.03
CA GLY A 132 -6.26 -18.74 -0.14
C GLY A 132 -4.96 -19.06 -0.89
N LYS A 133 -5.03 -19.90 -1.95
CA LYS A 133 -3.85 -20.22 -2.78
C LYS A 133 -3.30 -19.00 -3.51
N GLU A 134 -4.17 -18.10 -3.98
CA GLU A 134 -3.73 -16.84 -4.61
C GLU A 134 -2.94 -15.95 -3.64
N ILE A 135 -3.33 -15.92 -2.36
CA ILE A 135 -2.60 -15.22 -1.30
C ILE A 135 -1.28 -15.95 -0.98
N LEU A 136 -1.31 -17.27 -0.80
CA LEU A 136 -0.13 -18.07 -0.47
C LEU A 136 0.92 -18.11 -1.59
N THR A 137 0.52 -17.89 -2.84
CA THR A 137 1.48 -17.70 -3.96
C THR A 137 2.36 -16.45 -3.74
N ARG A 138 1.85 -15.44 -3.04
CA ARG A 138 2.55 -14.18 -2.73
C ARG A 138 3.13 -14.16 -1.32
N GLN A 139 2.50 -14.87 -0.40
CA GLN A 139 2.87 -14.95 1.02
C GLN A 139 2.80 -16.42 1.47
N PRO A 140 3.79 -17.25 1.09
CA PRO A 140 3.73 -18.71 1.30
C PRO A 140 3.62 -19.11 2.77
N ASP A 141 4.17 -18.30 3.68
CA ASP A 141 4.20 -18.60 5.11
C ASP A 141 3.11 -17.87 5.91
N ASN A 142 2.05 -17.37 5.24
CA ASN A 142 1.00 -16.62 5.93
C ASN A 142 0.08 -17.54 6.76
N LEU A 143 0.40 -17.66 8.05
CA LEU A 143 -0.37 -18.46 9.01
C LEU A 143 -1.85 -18.05 9.11
N ASN A 144 -2.19 -16.79 8.85
CA ASN A 144 -3.58 -16.32 8.85
C ASN A 144 -4.39 -16.87 7.66
N ILE A 145 -3.73 -17.51 6.69
CA ILE A 145 -4.37 -18.19 5.57
C ILE A 145 -4.19 -19.71 5.69
N ILE A 146 -2.99 -20.18 6.02
CA ILE A 146 -2.69 -21.62 6.21
C ILE A 146 -3.63 -22.25 7.24
N VAL A 147 -3.77 -21.63 8.41
CA VAL A 147 -4.57 -22.20 9.51
C VAL A 147 -6.06 -22.28 9.14
N PRO A 148 -6.70 -21.21 8.61
CA PRO A 148 -8.09 -21.34 8.15
C PRO A 148 -8.28 -22.33 7.01
N LEU A 149 -7.35 -22.44 6.05
CA LEU A 149 -7.42 -23.46 5.00
C LEU A 149 -7.40 -24.87 5.60
N GLY A 150 -6.47 -25.15 6.52
CA GLY A 150 -6.39 -26.43 7.21
C GLY A 150 -7.70 -26.78 7.96
N LEU A 151 -8.27 -25.79 8.65
CA LEU A 151 -9.51 -25.96 9.39
C LEU A 151 -10.73 -26.20 8.48
N VAL A 152 -10.84 -25.47 7.37
CA VAL A 152 -11.91 -25.66 6.38
C VAL A 152 -11.85 -27.05 5.78
N GLY A 153 -10.66 -27.53 5.40
CA GLY A 153 -10.47 -28.88 4.89
C GLY A 153 -10.85 -29.97 5.89
N LEU A 154 -10.49 -29.80 7.16
CA LEU A 154 -10.92 -30.69 8.23
C LEU A 154 -12.45 -30.75 8.33
N TYR A 155 -13.14 -29.60 8.29
CA TYR A 155 -14.60 -29.58 8.33
C TYR A 155 -15.27 -30.19 7.09
N GLU A 156 -14.69 -30.02 5.90
CA GLU A 156 -15.18 -30.69 4.69
C GLU A 156 -15.00 -32.22 4.76
N SER A 157 -13.94 -32.71 5.41
CA SER A 157 -13.76 -34.16 5.62
C SER A 157 -14.85 -34.76 6.52
N TYR A 158 -15.34 -34.04 7.53
CA TYR A 158 -16.50 -34.47 8.34
C TYR A 158 -17.80 -34.54 7.52
N LYS A 159 -17.86 -33.87 6.37
CA LYS A 159 -18.97 -33.96 5.41
C LYS A 159 -18.73 -35.04 4.33
N ASN A 160 -17.69 -35.86 4.48
CA ASN A 160 -17.18 -36.81 3.46
C ASN A 160 -16.74 -36.13 2.14
N ASN A 161 -16.42 -34.84 2.17
CA ASN A 161 -15.85 -34.12 1.03
C ASN A 161 -14.32 -34.07 1.15
N ASN A 162 -13.65 -35.03 0.52
CA ASN A 162 -12.19 -35.17 0.59
C ASN A 162 -11.44 -34.41 -0.51
N LYS A 163 -12.12 -33.54 -1.28
CA LYS A 163 -11.53 -32.79 -2.40
C LYS A 163 -10.27 -32.00 -2.01
N PHE A 164 -10.20 -31.53 -0.76
CA PHE A 164 -9.14 -30.66 -0.28
C PHE A 164 -8.13 -31.35 0.64
N ALA A 165 -8.19 -32.69 0.78
CA ALA A 165 -7.38 -33.43 1.75
C ALA A 165 -5.87 -33.21 1.55
N ASP A 166 -5.39 -33.28 0.30
CA ASP A 166 -3.96 -33.10 -0.01
C ASP A 166 -3.46 -31.70 0.35
N ASP A 167 -4.22 -30.66 -0.04
CA ASP A 167 -3.90 -29.26 0.30
C ASP A 167 -3.91 -29.06 1.83
N THR A 168 -4.89 -29.66 2.51
CA THR A 168 -5.04 -29.59 3.98
C THR A 168 -3.84 -30.20 4.70
N ILE A 169 -3.40 -31.38 4.27
CA ILE A 169 -2.24 -32.07 4.84
C ILE A 169 -0.98 -31.24 4.61
N LYS A 170 -0.81 -30.69 3.40
CA LYS A 170 0.31 -29.81 3.08
C LYS A 170 0.38 -28.59 4.01
N TYR A 171 -0.76 -28.05 4.42
CA TYR A 171 -0.85 -26.89 5.32
C TYR A 171 -0.73 -27.25 6.81
N ALA A 172 -0.72 -28.53 7.17
CA ALA A 172 -0.59 -29.02 8.54
C ALA A 172 0.83 -29.50 8.90
N GLN A 173 1.77 -29.44 7.94
CA GLN A 173 3.19 -29.78 8.09
C GLN A 173 4.03 -28.52 8.28
#